data_AF-A0A0P8CJA7-F1
#
_entry.id   AF-A0A0P8CJA7-F1
#
_cell.length_a   1.000
_cell.length_b   1.000
_cell.length_c   1.000
_cell.angle_alpha   90.00
_cell.angle_beta   90.00
_cell.angle_gamma   90.00
#
_symmetry.space_group_name_H-M   'P 1'
#
loop_
_entity.id
_entity.type
_entity.pdbx_description
1 polymer ?
#
loop_
_entity_poly.entity_id
_entity_poly.type
_entity_poly.pdbx_seq_one_letter_code
_entity_poly.pdbx_strand_id
1 'polypeptide(L)' 'KKEQWMKKIRALRSQLKEMKENKTIEVSTYRKLYRKAKGGEYRSRAHLIAHVEQLKAREA' A
#
# COMPACT_ATOMS: atom_id res chain seq x y z
N LYS A 1 -8.00 -4.08 -20.45
CA LYS A 1 -7.81 -2.88 -19.59
C LYS A 1 -8.29 -3.09 -18.14
N LYS A 2 -9.53 -3.52 -17.89
CA LYS A 2 -10.04 -3.76 -16.51
C LYS A 2 -9.27 -4.84 -15.75
N GLU A 3 -8.92 -5.95 -16.40
CA GLU A 3 -8.19 -7.07 -15.78
C GLU A 3 -6.80 -6.67 -15.28
N GLN A 4 -6.06 -5.88 -16.06
CA GLN A 4 -4.75 -5.36 -15.66
C GLN A 4 -4.85 -4.47 -14.42
N TRP A 5 -5.86 -3.59 -14.39
CA TRP A 5 -6.14 -2.76 -13.21
C TRP A 5 -6.52 -3.62 -11.99
N MET A 6 -7.37 -4.64 -12.18
CA MET A 6 -7.74 -5.57 -11.11
C MET A 6 -6.52 -6.31 -10.56
N LYS A 7 -5.66 -6.85 -11.44
CA LYS A 7 -4.42 -7.54 -11.04
C LYS A 7 -3.51 -6.61 -10.24
N LYS A 8 -3.37 -5.35 -10.68
CA LYS A 8 -2.55 -4.33 -10.02
C LYS A 8 -3.08 -3.97 -8.64
N ILE A 9 -4.37 -3.64 -8.53
CA ILE A 9 -5.00 -3.27 -7.25
C ILE A 9 -4.97 -4.44 -6.26
N ARG A 10 -5.26 -5.67 -6.72
CA ARG A 10 -5.19 -6.87 -5.86
C ARG A 10 -3.78 -7.10 -5.34
N ALA A 11 -2.76 -6.93 -6.20
CA ALA A 11 -1.37 -7.08 -5.83
C ALA A 11 -0.92 -6.05 -4.77
N LEU A 12 -1.40 -4.80 -4.84
CA LEU A 12 -1.14 -3.76 -3.84
C LEU A 12 -1.85 -4.04 -2.52
N ARG A 13 -3.12 -4.49 -2.57
CA ARG A 13 -3.91 -4.80 -1.37
C ARG A 13 -3.36 -6.00 -0.62
N SER A 14 -2.86 -7.02 -1.32
CA SER A 14 -2.17 -8.16 -0.69
C SER A 14 -0.97 -7.68 0.13
N GLN A 15 -0.12 -6.83 -0.45
CA GLN A 15 1.04 -6.30 0.26
C GLN A 15 0.65 -5.44 1.47
N LEU A 16 -0.38 -4.60 1.36
CA LEU A 16 -0.88 -3.85 2.52
C LEU A 16 -1.38 -4.77 3.64
N LYS A 17 -1.99 -5.91 3.30
CA LYS A 17 -2.44 -6.92 4.26
C LYS A 17 -1.24 -7.59 4.94
N GLU A 18 -0.25 -8.01 4.17
CA GLU A 18 1.00 -8.60 4.68
C GLU A 18 1.74 -7.62 5.62
N MET A 19 1.88 -6.35 5.24
CA MET A 19 2.49 -5.31 6.09
C MET A 19 1.71 -5.08 7.39
N LYS A 20 0.38 -5.15 7.34
CA LYS A 20 -0.48 -5.05 8.53
C LYS A 20 -0.29 -6.26 9.44
N GLU A 21 -0.25 -7.47 8.87
CA GLU A 21 -0.06 -8.73 9.60
C GLU A 21 1.32 -8.77 10.27
N ASN A 22 2.36 -8.32 9.57
CA ASN A 22 3.71 -8.18 10.10
C ASN A 22 3.87 -6.99 11.08
N LYS A 23 2.77 -6.32 11.47
CA LYS A 23 2.76 -5.10 12.31
C LYS A 23 3.72 -4.00 11.83
N THR A 24 4.06 -4.01 10.55
CA THR A 24 4.93 -3.03 9.91
C THR A 24 4.23 -1.68 9.81
N ILE A 25 2.91 -1.68 9.67
CA ILE A 25 2.07 -0.49 9.62
C ILE A 25 0.94 -0.60 10.65
N GLU A 26 0.58 0.53 11.25
CA GLU A 26 -0.56 0.64 12.16
C GLU A 26 -1.89 0.59 11.37
N VAL A 27 -3.00 0.27 12.06
CA VAL A 27 -4.31 0.09 11.42
C VAL A 27 -4.80 1.40 10.81
N SER A 28 -4.53 2.53 11.45
CA SER A 28 -4.86 3.86 10.94
C SER A 28 -4.16 4.14 9.59
N THR A 29 -2.86 3.85 9.50
CA THR A 29 -2.02 4.02 8.31
C THR A 29 -2.46 3.06 7.19
N TYR A 30 -2.75 1.80 7.51
CA TYR A 30 -3.31 0.84 6.55
C TYR A 30 -4.57 1.37 5.87
N ARG A 31 -5.53 1.92 6.63
CA ARG A 31 -6.81 2.44 6.07
C ARG A 31 -6.58 3.65 5.15
N LYS A 32 -5.60 4.50 5.46
CA LYS A 32 -5.21 5.65 4.61
C LYS A 32 -4.58 5.17 3.30
N LEU A 33 -3.58 4.30 3.40
CA LEU A 33 -2.86 3.73 2.24
C LEU A 33 -3.78 2.91 1.33
N TYR A 34 -4.72 2.16 1.89
CA TYR A 34 -5.69 1.37 1.12
C TYR A 34 -6.61 2.24 0.25
N ARG A 35 -7.07 3.39 0.78
CA ARG A 35 -7.87 4.36 0.02
C ARG A 35 -7.05 5.02 -1.08
N LYS A 36 -5.82 5.41 -0.78
CA LYS A 36 -4.85 5.95 -1.74
C LYS A 36 -4.55 4.97 -2.88
N ALA A 37 -4.44 3.67 -2.58
CA ALA A 37 -4.26 2.63 -3.59
C ALA A 37 -5.45 2.51 -4.55
N LYS A 38 -6.69 2.67 -4.04
CA LYS A 38 -7.89 2.73 -4.89
C LYS A 38 -7.85 3.93 -5.84
N GLY A 39 -7.29 5.06 -5.38
CA GLY A 39 -7.12 6.29 -6.16
C GLY A 39 -6.02 6.23 -7.22
N GLY A 40 -5.20 5.17 -7.25
CA GLY A 40 -4.14 5.01 -8.24
C GLY A 40 -2.83 5.75 -7.93
N GLU A 41 -2.64 6.22 -6.69
CA GLU A 41 -1.36 6.85 -6.26
C GLU A 41 -0.16 5.89 -6.44
N TYR A 42 -0.38 4.57 -6.31
CA TYR A 42 0.69 3.58 -6.40
C TYR A 42 0.80 2.95 -7.79
N ARG A 43 1.97 3.14 -8.41
CA ARG A 43 2.29 2.57 -9.72
C ARG A 43 2.76 1.12 -9.64
N SER A 44 3.29 0.66 -8.51
CA SER A 44 3.81 -0.69 -8.31
C SER A 44 3.88 -1.05 -6.82
N ARG A 45 4.16 -2.32 -6.53
CA ARG A 45 4.47 -2.83 -5.18
C ARG A 45 5.67 -2.09 -4.55
N ALA A 46 6.74 -1.93 -5.32
CA ALA A 46 7.92 -1.18 -4.88
C ALA A 46 7.59 0.28 -4.53
N HIS A 47 6.73 0.95 -5.32
CA HIS A 47 6.32 2.33 -5.01
C HIS A 47 5.53 2.42 -3.70
N LEU A 48 4.70 1.41 -3.40
CA LEU A 48 3.98 1.34 -2.12
C LEU A 48 4.96 1.16 -0.95
N ILE A 49 5.92 0.24 -1.07
CA ILE A 49 6.93 -0.02 -0.04
C ILE A 49 7.75 1.24 0.23
N ALA A 50 8.30 1.87 -0.82
CA ALA A 50 9.09 3.10 -0.69
C ALA A 50 8.28 4.22 -0.01
N HIS A 51 6.98 4.34 -0.30
CA HIS A 51 6.12 5.31 0.37
C HIS A 51 5.93 5.00 1.86
N VAL A 52 5.75 3.73 2.21
CA VAL A 52 5.65 3.29 3.61
C VAL A 52 6.95 3.57 4.36
N GLU A 53 8.11 3.29 3.75
CA GLU A 53 9.42 3.60 4.32
C GLU A 53 9.60 5.11 4.54
N GLN A 54 9.21 5.94 3.57
CA GLN A 54 9.23 7.39 3.72
C GLN A 54 8.30 7.90 4.83
N LEU A 55 7.13 7.29 5.01
CA LEU A 55 6.22 7.64 6.11
C LEU A 55 6.85 7.29 7.45
N LYS A 56 7.47 6.11 7.57
CA LYS A 56 8.20 5.72 8.78
C LYS A 56 9.37 6.64 9.09
N ALA A 57 10.15 7.00 8.06
CA ALA A 57 11.28 7.92 8.21
C ALA A 57 10.88 9.35 8.61
N ARG A 58 9.61 9.72 8.42
CA ARG A 58 9.04 10.99 8.89
C ARG A 58 8.48 10.94 10.30
N GLU A 59 8.16 9.74 10.79
CA GLU A 59 7.60 9.52 12.13
C GLU A 59 8.69 9.18 13.18
N ALA A 60 9.92 8.87 12.72
CA ALA A 60 11.12 8.73 13.54
C ALA A 60 11.82 10.08 13.75
#